data_AF-A0A1B6GH84-F1
#
_entry.id   AF-A0A1B6GH84-F1
#
_cell.length_a   1.000
_cell.length_b   1.000
_cell.length_c   1.000
_cell.angle_alpha   90.00
_cell.angle_beta   90.00
_cell.angle_gamma   90.00
#
_symmetry.space_group_name_H-M   'P 1'
#
loop_
_entity.id
_entity.type
_entity.pdbx_description
1 polymer ?
#
loop_
_entity_poly.entity_id
_entity_poly.type
_entity_poly.pdbx_seq_one_letter_code
_entity_poly.pdbx_strand_id
1 'polypeptide(L)'
;EFILKDLHVSHMGIVKMKGVARSYIYWPDIDSDIERLANSCSSCLLERPSPAKAELHVWHYPSRPWERLHVDYLGPFKGKMYLIIVDAHSKWLEVFEAASTSAHLAIDNLR
;
A
#
# COMPACT_ATOMS: atom_id res chain seq x y z
N GLU A 1 33.86 -12.28 5.68
CA GLU A 1 32.99 -11.90 4.54
C GLU A 1 32.50 -13.08 3.69
N PHE A 2 33.37 -14.00 3.26
CA PHE A 2 33.00 -15.13 2.39
C PHE A 2 31.80 -15.95 2.90
N ILE A 3 31.83 -16.38 4.17
CA ILE A 3 30.78 -17.22 4.75
C ILE A 3 29.40 -16.53 4.79
N LEU A 4 29.37 -15.21 5.05
CA LEU A 4 28.13 -14.44 5.05
C LEU A 4 27.53 -14.33 3.64
N LYS A 5 28.38 -14.14 2.63
CA LYS A 5 27.96 -14.15 1.22
C LYS A 5 27.37 -15.51 0.85
N ASP A 6 28.05 -16.61 1.20
CA ASP A 6 27.58 -17.97 0.95
C ASP A 6 26.22 -18.26 1.61
N LEU A 7 26.04 -17.88 2.87
CA LEU A 7 24.75 -17.97 3.57
C LEU A 7 23.64 -17.19 2.86
N HIS A 8 23.99 -16.08 2.20
CA HIS A 8 23.04 -15.17 1.58
C HIS A 8 22.71 -15.50 0.12
N VAL A 9 23.47 -16.38 -0.55
CA VAL A 9 23.31 -16.72 -1.99
C VAL A 9 21.86 -17.03 -2.38
N SER A 10 21.13 -17.72 -1.52
CA SER A 10 19.75 -18.15 -1.80
C SER A 10 18.67 -17.14 -1.35
N HIS A 11 19.04 -15.99 -0.80
CA HIS A 11 18.12 -14.96 -0.27
C HIS A 11 17.02 -15.53 0.66
N MET A 12 17.35 -16.59 1.40
CA MET A 12 16.42 -17.42 2.17
C MET A 12 15.78 -16.76 3.40
N GLY A 13 16.10 -15.49 3.66
CA GLY A 13 15.63 -14.73 4.81
C GLY A 13 16.49 -14.89 6.07
N ILE A 14 16.48 -13.84 6.91
CA ILE A 14 17.32 -13.70 8.12
C ILE A 14 17.17 -14.91 9.06
N VAL A 15 15.93 -15.32 9.35
CA VAL A 15 15.66 -16.42 10.30
C VAL A 15 16.31 -17.72 9.84
N LYS A 16 16.20 -18.04 8.55
CA LYS A 16 16.74 -19.28 8.00
C LYS A 16 18.26 -19.23 7.86
N MET A 17 18.83 -18.09 7.49
CA MET A 17 20.28 -17.86 7.50
C MET A 17 20.87 -18.09 8.91
N LYS A 18 20.24 -17.54 9.96
CA LYS A 18 20.65 -17.78 11.36
C LYS A 18 20.57 -19.26 11.75
N GLY A 19 19.50 -19.95 11.35
CA GLY A 19 19.34 -21.38 11.62
C GLY A 19 20.44 -22.24 10.97
N VAL A 20 20.78 -21.96 9.71
CA VAL A 20 21.88 -22.64 9.03
C VAL A 20 23.21 -22.32 9.70
N ALA A 21 23.49 -21.04 9.98
CA ALA A 21 24.73 -20.62 10.60
C ALA A 21 24.97 -21.33 11.94
N ARG A 22 23.98 -21.34 12.84
CA ARG A 22 24.07 -21.99 14.17
C ARG A 22 24.29 -23.51 14.11
N SER A 23 24.05 -24.15 12.97
CA SER A 23 24.26 -25.59 12.80
C SER A 23 25.70 -25.95 12.45
N TYR A 24 26.51 -25.00 11.96
CA TYR A 24 27.83 -25.30 11.39
C TYR A 24 28.97 -24.38 11.84
N ILE A 25 28.67 -23.14 12.23
CA ILE A 25 29.65 -22.07 12.41
C ILE A 25 29.30 -21.17 13.59
N TYR A 26 30.30 -20.50 14.16
CA TYR A 26 30.13 -19.55 15.26
C TYR A 26 31.22 -18.48 15.27
N TRP A 27 30.81 -17.25 15.56
CA TRP A 27 31.66 -16.16 16.04
C TRP A 27 30.81 -15.16 16.84
N PRO A 28 31.44 -14.31 17.67
CA PRO A 28 30.73 -13.21 18.33
C PRO A 28 30.00 -12.33 17.30
N ASP A 29 28.75 -11.94 17.59
CA ASP A 29 27.92 -11.07 16.74
C ASP A 29 27.50 -11.64 15.36
N ILE A 30 27.62 -12.95 15.13
CA ILE A 30 27.17 -13.62 13.89
C ILE A 30 25.74 -13.26 13.48
N ASP A 31 24.81 -13.16 14.45
CA ASP A 31 23.42 -12.80 14.19
C ASP A 31 23.29 -11.34 13.69
N SER A 32 24.09 -10.42 14.25
CA SER A 32 24.13 -9.01 13.86
C SER A 32 24.70 -8.84 12.46
N ASP A 33 25.74 -9.62 12.13
CA ASP A 33 26.33 -9.62 10.80
C ASP A 33 25.36 -10.14 9.73
N ILE A 34 24.60 -11.20 10.03
CA ILE A 34 23.55 -11.74 9.16
C ILE A 34 22.43 -10.71 8.94
N GLU A 35 21.98 -10.06 10.01
CA GLU A 35 20.96 -9.00 9.93
C GLU A 35 21.44 -7.83 9.09
N ARG A 36 22.67 -7.35 9.32
CA ARG A 36 23.28 -6.25 8.56
C ARG A 36 23.37 -6.58 7.07
N LEU A 37 23.82 -7.79 6.73
CA LEU A 37 23.88 -8.22 5.33
C LEU A 37 22.49 -8.23 4.69
N ALA A 38 21.52 -8.90 5.31
CA ALA A 38 20.17 -9.00 4.75
C ALA A 38 19.46 -7.64 4.64
N ASN A 39 19.65 -6.74 5.61
CA ASN A 39 19.08 -5.38 5.60
C ASN A 39 19.81 -4.43 4.62
N SER A 40 20.98 -4.81 4.11
CA SER A 40 21.73 -4.03 3.09
C SER A 40 21.54 -4.56 1.67
N CYS A 41 20.93 -5.74 1.50
CA CYS A 41 20.75 -6.36 0.20
C CYS A 41 19.55 -5.75 -0.54
N SER A 42 19.80 -5.13 -1.70
CA SER A 42 18.78 -4.48 -2.53
C SER A 42 17.67 -5.44 -2.95
N SER A 43 18.00 -6.64 -3.42
CA SER A 43 17.02 -7.65 -3.82
C SER A 43 16.14 -8.10 -2.66
N CYS A 44 16.72 -8.31 -1.47
CA CYS A 44 15.93 -8.64 -0.29
C CYS A 44 15.03 -7.50 0.14
N LEU A 45 15.48 -6.25 0.03
CA LEU A 45 14.66 -5.08 0.39
C LEU A 45 13.50 -4.86 -0.58
N LEU A 46 13.70 -5.10 -1.88
CA LEU A 46 12.65 -4.97 -2.90
C LEU A 46 11.56 -6.04 -2.77
N GLU A 47 11.95 -7.27 -2.47
CA GLU A 47 11.03 -8.43 -2.38
C GLU A 47 10.48 -8.65 -0.96
N ARG A 48 10.91 -7.87 0.04
CA ARG A 48 10.43 -8.01 1.41
C ARG A 48 8.94 -7.68 1.47
N PRO A 49 8.12 -8.46 2.21
CA PRO A 49 6.74 -8.10 2.46
C PRO A 49 6.62 -6.70 3.04
N SER A 50 5.60 -5.96 2.60
CA SER A 50 5.28 -4.66 3.18
C SER A 50 5.08 -4.76 4.69
N PRO A 51 5.39 -3.69 5.45
CA PRO A 51 5.09 -3.66 6.87
C PRO A 51 3.59 -3.86 7.12
N ALA A 52 3.25 -4.20 8.36
CA ALA A 52 1.85 -4.28 8.76
C ALA A 52 1.11 -3.00 8.37
N LYS A 53 -0.11 -3.16 7.85
CA LYS A 53 -0.96 -2.01 7.51
C LYS A 53 -1.15 -1.15 8.76
N ALA A 54 -1.05 0.16 8.59
CA ALA A 54 -1.37 1.10 9.66
C ALA A 54 -2.82 0.89 10.13
N GLU A 55 -3.09 1.24 11.40
CA GLU A 55 -4.44 1.23 11.93
C GLU A 55 -5.34 2.17 11.11
N LEU A 56 -6.54 1.69 10.76
CA LEU A 56 -7.49 2.48 9.99
C LEU A 56 -8.07 3.58 10.88
N HIS A 57 -7.79 4.84 10.54
CA HIS A 57 -8.52 5.95 11.12
C HIS A 57 -9.92 6.03 10.48
N VAL A 58 -10.94 5.69 11.27
CA VAL A 58 -12.33 5.82 10.85
C VAL A 58 -12.71 7.30 10.88
N TRP A 59 -13.27 7.80 9.79
CA TRP A 59 -13.81 9.17 9.75
C TRP A 59 -15.06 9.26 10.62
N HIS A 60 -15.24 10.37 11.35
CA HIS A 60 -16.51 10.64 12.01
C HIS A 60 -17.65 10.57 10.99
N TYR A 61 -18.71 9.87 11.35
CA TYR A 61 -19.91 9.79 10.51
C TYR A 61 -20.57 11.18 10.47
N PRO A 62 -20.97 11.68 9.29
CA PRO A 62 -21.67 12.96 9.18
C PRO A 62 -22.95 12.96 10.03
N SER A 63 -23.33 14.10 10.59
CA SER A 63 -24.51 14.26 11.46
C SER A 63 -25.81 14.50 10.68
N ARG A 64 -25.71 14.95 9.43
CA ARG A 64 -26.85 15.27 8.56
C ARG A 64 -26.55 15.02 7.08
N PRO A 65 -27.58 14.86 6.23
CA PRO A 65 -27.41 14.84 4.78
C PRO A 65 -26.68 16.08 4.26
N TRP A 66 -25.90 15.90 3.21
CA TRP A 66 -25.13 16.94 2.51
C TRP A 66 -23.99 17.57 3.33
N GLU A 67 -23.59 16.95 4.46
CA GLU A 67 -22.45 17.41 5.26
C GLU A 67 -21.10 16.94 4.70
N ARG A 68 -21.05 15.72 4.13
CA ARG A 68 -19.86 15.17 3.48
C ARG A 68 -20.27 14.45 2.20
N LEU A 69 -19.61 14.83 1.10
CA LEU A 69 -19.80 14.21 -0.21
C LEU A 69 -18.57 13.38 -0.57
N HIS A 70 -18.79 12.18 -1.10
CA HIS A 70 -17.79 11.40 -1.80
C HIS A 70 -18.00 11.60 -3.29
N VAL A 71 -17.01 12.15 -3.97
CA VAL A 71 -17.09 12.50 -5.39
C VAL A 71 -15.99 11.77 -6.14
N ASP A 72 -16.36 11.02 -7.18
CA ASP A 72 -15.41 10.30 -8.01
C ASP A 72 -15.93 10.14 -9.45
N TYR A 73 -15.04 9.84 -10.38
CA TYR A 73 -15.41 9.51 -11.75
C TYR A 73 -15.50 8.00 -11.96
N LEU A 74 -16.61 7.54 -12.52
CA LEU A 74 -16.77 6.18 -13.02
C LEU A 74 -16.61 6.16 -14.54
N GLY A 75 -15.65 5.37 -15.03
CA GLY A 75 -15.63 4.99 -16.43
C GLY A 75 -14.23 4.67 -16.97
N PRO A 76 -14.16 4.37 -18.28
CA PRO A 76 -15.29 4.36 -19.23
C PRO A 76 -16.21 3.14 -19.03
N PHE A 77 -17.51 3.37 -18.87
CA PHE A 77 -18.54 2.33 -18.81
C PHE A 77 -19.49 2.49 -19.99
N LYS A 78 -19.54 1.47 -20.87
CA LYS A 78 -20.27 1.53 -22.15
C LYS A 78 -19.89 2.75 -23.00
N GLY A 79 -18.60 3.11 -23.01
CA GLY A 79 -18.07 4.23 -23.80
C GLY A 79 -18.35 5.62 -23.23
N LYS A 80 -18.84 5.71 -21.99
CA LYS A 80 -19.17 6.98 -21.31
C LYS A 80 -18.44 7.11 -19.98
N MET A 81 -18.13 8.34 -19.59
CA MET A 81 -17.67 8.67 -18.25
C MET A 81 -18.84 9.22 -17.44
N TYR A 82 -18.80 9.04 -16.13
CA TYR A 82 -19.81 9.54 -15.21
C TYR A 82 -19.13 10.20 -14.02
N LEU A 83 -19.61 11.37 -13.61
CA LEU A 83 -19.31 11.95 -12.31
C LEU A 83 -20.33 11.41 -11.31
N ILE A 84 -19.84 10.73 -10.28
CA ILE A 84 -20.63 10.15 -9.20
C ILE A 84 -20.43 10.99 -7.94
N ILE A 85 -21.52 11.45 -7.36
CA ILE A 85 -21.54 12.16 -6.09
C ILE A 85 -22.43 11.37 -5.12
N VAL A 86 -21.86 11.00 -3.98
CA VAL A 86 -22.56 10.23 -2.93
C VAL A 86 -22.57 11.02 -1.64
N ASP A 87 -23.76 11.27 -1.10
CA ASP A 87 -23.90 11.81 0.25
C ASP A 87 -23.51 10.76 1.29
N ALA A 88 -22.50 11.08 2.12
CA ALA A 88 -21.95 10.13 3.07
C ALA A 88 -22.92 9.74 4.19
N HIS A 89 -23.90 10.60 4.51
CA HIS A 89 -24.95 10.34 5.50
C HIS A 89 -26.05 9.46 4.91
N SER A 90 -26.86 10.00 4.00
CA SER A 90 -28.05 9.34 3.46
C SER A 90 -27.75 8.22 2.46
N LYS A 91 -26.52 8.16 1.94
CA LYS A 91 -26.13 7.32 0.79
C LYS A 91 -26.86 7.68 -0.51
N TRP A 92 -27.47 8.86 -0.58
CA TRP A 92 -28.06 9.39 -1.80
C TRP A 92 -27.01 9.55 -2.89
N LEU A 93 -27.40 9.23 -4.13
CA LEU A 93 -26.52 9.14 -5.29
C LEU A 93 -26.99 10.13 -6.36
N GLU A 94 -26.09 11.03 -6.75
CA GLU A 94 -26.23 11.89 -7.94
C GLU A 94 -25.24 11.41 -9.00
N VAL A 95 -25.72 11.22 -10.23
CA VAL A 95 -24.90 10.72 -11.35
C VAL A 95 -25.07 11.63 -12.55
N PHE A 96 -23.95 12.16 -13.04
CA PHE A 96 -23.90 13.01 -14.22
C PHE A 96 -23.07 12.33 -15.31
N GLU A 97 -23.58 12.26 -16.53
CA GLU A 97 -22.75 11.88 -17.66
C GLU A 97 -21.70 12.97 -17.89
N ALA A 98 -20.42 12.58 -17.93
CA ALA A 98 -19.31 13.50 -18.06
C ALA A 98 -18.65 13.34 -19.43
N ALA A 99 -18.48 14.44 -20.14
CA ALA A 99 -17.73 14.45 -21.40
C ALA A 99 -16.20 14.33 -21.18
N SER A 100 -15.72 14.62 -19.97
CA SER A 100 -14.31 14.54 -19.57
C SER A 100 -14.18 14.40 -18.05
N THR A 101 -12.98 14.08 -17.56
CA THR A 101 -12.63 14.09 -16.12
C THR A 101 -12.00 15.41 -15.68
N SER A 102 -12.25 16.50 -16.41
CA SER A 102 -11.64 17.79 -16.13
C SER A 102 -12.20 18.44 -14.85
N ALA A 103 -11.36 19.24 -14.20
CA ALA A 103 -11.77 20.01 -13.02
C ALA A 103 -12.91 20.99 -13.34
N HIS A 104 -12.92 21.57 -14.55
CA HIS A 104 -13.97 22.49 -14.99
C HIS A 104 -15.34 21.82 -14.98
N LEU A 105 -15.45 20.63 -15.59
CA LEU A 105 -16.71 19.89 -15.64
C LEU A 105 -17.17 19.47 -14.24
N ALA A 106 -16.23 19.08 -13.37
CA ALA A 106 -16.56 18.77 -11.98
C ALA A 106 -17.14 19.99 -11.24
N ILE A 107 -16.53 21.17 -11.41
CA ILE A 107 -16.99 22.41 -10.76
C ILE A 107 -18.39 22.79 -11.24
N ASP A 108 -18.67 22.67 -12.55
CA ASP A 108 -19.99 23.04 -13.10
C ASP A 108 -21.13 22.15 -12.55
N ASN A 109 -20.86 20.88 -12.23
CA ASN A 109 -21.86 19.96 -11.66
C ASN A 109 -21.98 20.07 -10.12
N LEU A 110 -21.06 20.75 -9.45
CA LEU A 110 -21.03 20.91 -7.98
C LEU A 110 -21.52 22.29 -7.52
N ARG A 111 -21.86 23.18 -8.45
CA ARG A 111 -22.41 24.52 -8.18
C ARG A 111 -23.92 24.46 -8.06
#